data_AF-A0A5S3XX69-F1
#
_entry.id   AF-A0A5S3XX69-F1
#
_cell.length_a   1.000
_cell.length_b   1.000
_cell.length_c   1.000
_cell.angle_alpha   90.00
_cell.angle_beta   90.00
_cell.angle_gamma   90.00
#
_symmetry.space_group_name_H-M   'P 1'
#
loop_
_entity.id
_entity.type
_entity.pdbx_description
1 polymer ?
#
loop_
_entity_poly.entity_id
_entity_poly.type
_entity_poly.pdbx_seq_one_letter_code
_entity_poly.pdbx_strand_id
1 'polypeptide(L)' 'MIDVSYRYDKLFRGKRVLNGQEHELSWGYYVRDLSAPSFPDCSELQKLGVEQEIVKSALLDIGKVRCAPIPEYFELR' A
#
# COMPACT_ATOMS: atom_id res chain seq x y z
N MET A 1 1.35 9.76 -10.47
CA MET A 1 0.48 8.57 -10.31
C MET A 1 0.94 7.54 -11.34
N ILE A 2 1.24 6.33 -10.89
CA ILE A 2 1.61 5.21 -11.78
C ILE A 2 0.37 4.82 -12.58
N ASP A 3 0.50 4.74 -13.89
CA ASP A 3 -0.55 4.23 -14.77
C ASP A 3 -0.57 2.71 -14.64
N VAL A 4 -1.71 2.15 -14.24
CA VAL A 4 -1.88 0.73 -13.94
C VAL A 4 -3.09 0.26 -14.71
N SER A 5 -2.93 -0.79 -15.52
CA SER A 5 -4.00 -1.29 -16.35
C SER A 5 -5.20 -1.73 -15.51
N TYR A 6 -6.38 -1.30 -15.97
CA TYR A 6 -7.67 -1.59 -15.35
C TYR A 6 -8.07 -3.04 -15.64
N ARG A 7 -8.49 -3.76 -14.59
CA ARG A 7 -8.99 -5.12 -14.73
C ARG A 7 -10.52 -5.19 -14.74
N TYR A 8 -11.16 -4.75 -13.65
CA TYR A 8 -12.61 -4.64 -13.50
C TYR A 8 -12.99 -3.80 -12.27
N ASP A 9 -14.23 -3.30 -12.25
CA ASP A 9 -14.82 -2.65 -11.08
C ASP A 9 -15.21 -3.66 -10.00
N LYS A 10 -14.80 -3.40 -8.75
CA LYS A 10 -15.29 -4.13 -7.58
C LYS A 10 -16.23 -3.24 -6.79
N LEU A 11 -17.46 -3.69 -6.56
CA LEU A 11 -18.40 -3.00 -5.70
C LEU A 11 -18.32 -3.57 -4.28
N PHE A 12 -18.06 -2.71 -3.30
CA PHE A 12 -18.21 -3.05 -1.90
C PHE A 12 -19.54 -2.51 -1.39
N ARG A 13 -20.25 -3.32 -0.60
CA ARG A 13 -21.46 -2.91 0.12
C ARG A 13 -21.25 -3.24 1.59
N GLY A 14 -21.55 -2.29 2.46
CA GLY A 14 -21.36 -2.45 3.89
C GLY A 14 -22.08 -1.39 4.69
N LYS A 15 -21.99 -1.51 6.01
CA LYS A 15 -22.59 -0.58 6.97
C LYS A 15 -21.50 0.30 7.57
N ARG A 16 -21.75 1.60 7.68
CA ARG A 16 -20.86 2.56 8.34
C ARG A 16 -21.65 3.37 9.34
N VAL A 17 -21.08 3.58 10.52
CA VAL A 17 -21.65 4.49 11.51
C VAL A 17 -21.19 5.91 11.23
N LEU A 18 -22.12 6.82 10.97
CA LEU A 18 -21.90 8.25 10.80
C LEU A 18 -22.75 8.99 11.83
N ASN A 19 -22.12 9.82 12.67
CA ASN A 19 -22.82 10.58 13.72
C ASN A 19 -23.73 9.72 14.62
N GLY A 20 -23.30 8.49 14.93
CA GLY A 20 -24.05 7.56 15.77
C GLY A 20 -25.20 6.82 15.07
N GLN A 21 -25.41 7.02 13.77
CA GLN A 21 -26.42 6.31 12.97
C GLN A 21 -25.76 5.34 12.00
N GLU A 22 -26.34 4.16 11.81
CA GLU A 22 -25.87 3.16 10.84
C GLU A 22 -26.42 3.49 9.44
N HIS A 23 -25.52 3.62 8.46
CA HIS A 23 -25.85 3.86 7.08
C HIS A 23 -25.35 2.71 6.21
N GLU A 24 -26.20 2.24 5.30
CA GLU A 24 -25.77 1.35 4.23
C GLU A 24 -25.04 2.17 3.16
N LEU A 25 -23.81 1.77 2.84
CA LEU A 25 -22.97 2.43 1.85
C LEU A 25 -22.53 1.42 0.80
N SER A 26 -22.40 1.92 -0.42
CA SER A 26 -21.73 1.22 -1.50
C SER A 26 -20.70 2.11 -2.15
N TRP A 27 -19.52 1.56 -2.47
CA TRP A 27 -18.50 2.28 -3.21
C TRP A 27 -17.81 1.35 -4.20
N GLY A 28 -17.52 1.91 -5.37
CA GLY A 28 -16.69 1.25 -6.38
C GLY A 28 -15.21 1.31 -5.98
N TYR A 29 -14.49 0.25 -6.30
CA TYR A 29 -13.04 0.17 -6.15
C TYR A 29 -12.46 -0.39 -7.44
N TYR A 30 -11.47 0.29 -8.00
CA TYR A 30 -10.80 -0.16 -9.20
C TYR A 30 -9.81 -1.28 -8.84
N VAL A 31 -10.07 -2.49 -9.35
CA VAL A 31 -9.10 -3.57 -9.27
C VAL A 31 -8.07 -3.35 -10.36
N ARG A 32 -6.84 -3.06 -9.92
CA ARG A 32 -5.68 -2.95 -10.78
C ARG A 32 -5.24 -4.35 -11.20
N ASP A 33 -4.66 -4.48 -12.39
CA ASP A 33 -4.01 -5.72 -12.78
C ASP A 33 -2.93 -6.14 -11.76
N LEU A 34 -2.70 -7.45 -11.68
CA LEU A 34 -1.51 -7.94 -10.98
C LEU A 34 -0.31 -7.33 -11.69
N SER A 35 0.56 -6.67 -10.93
CA SER A 35 1.80 -6.12 -11.46
C SER A 35 2.51 -7.18 -12.29
N ALA A 36 3.15 -6.79 -13.40
CA ALA A 36 3.97 -7.73 -14.17
C ALA A 36 4.97 -8.43 -13.24
N PRO A 37 5.35 -9.70 -13.48
CA PRO A 37 6.32 -10.40 -12.64
C PRO A 37 7.67 -9.69 -12.49
N SER A 38 7.97 -8.74 -13.38
CA SER A 38 9.15 -7.88 -13.35
C SER A 38 9.03 -6.66 -12.43
N PHE A 39 7.85 -6.37 -11.89
CA PHE A 39 7.63 -5.25 -10.98
C PHE A 39 8.07 -5.65 -9.58
N PRO A 40 8.87 -4.82 -8.88
CA PRO A 40 9.43 -5.21 -7.61
C PRO A 40 8.33 -5.43 -6.56
N ASP A 41 8.41 -6.55 -5.85
CA ASP A 41 7.53 -6.82 -4.73
C ASP A 41 7.90 -5.97 -3.49
N CYS A 42 7.07 -6.00 -2.46
CA CYS A 42 7.33 -5.24 -1.23
C CYS A 42 8.66 -5.61 -0.56
N SER A 43 9.15 -6.84 -0.75
CA SER A 43 10.43 -7.30 -0.20
C SER A 43 11.60 -6.72 -0.99
N GLU A 44 11.48 -6.66 -2.32
CA GLU A 44 12.47 -6.05 -3.21
C GLU A 44 12.56 -4.54 -2.99
N LEU A 45 11.41 -3.85 -2.92
CA LEU A 45 11.35 -2.43 -2.57
C LEU A 45 11.96 -2.15 -1.18
N GLN A 46 11.70 -3.02 -0.20
CA GLN A 46 12.30 -2.86 1.12
C GLN A 46 13.84 -3.01 1.08
N LYS A 47 14.38 -3.98 0.33
CA LYS A 47 15.83 -4.15 0.18
C LYS A 47 16.45 -2.92 -0.48
N LEU A 48 15.86 -2.45 -1.57
CA LEU A 48 16.30 -1.27 -2.28
C LEU A 48 16.30 -0.03 -1.37
N GLY A 49 15.23 0.15 -0.57
CA GLY A 49 15.15 1.26 0.37
C GLY A 49 16.18 1.20 1.50
N VAL A 50 16.64 0.00 1.89
CA VAL A 50 17.76 -0.15 2.83
C VAL A 50 19.10 0.19 2.15
N GLU A 51 19.31 -0.25 0.91
CA GLU A 51 20.52 0.04 0.13
C GLU A 51 20.68 1.53 -0.16
N GLN A 52 19.56 2.23 -0.40
CA GLN A 52 19.53 3.69 -0.65
C GLN A 52 19.47 4.54 0.63
N GLU A 53 19.60 3.94 1.82
CA GLU A 53 19.57 4.62 3.12
C GLU A 53 18.26 5.39 3.44
N ILE A 54 17.18 5.13 2.70
CA ILE A 54 15.85 5.69 2.93
C ILE A 54 15.17 4.99 4.13
N VAL A 55 15.33 3.67 4.21
CA VAL A 55 14.76 2.85 5.28
C VAL A 55 15.65 2.93 6.51
N LYS A 56 15.12 3.46 7.61
CA LYS A 56 15.78 3.46 8.92
C LYS A 56 15.37 2.24 9.72
N SER A 57 16.34 1.62 10.40
CA SER A 57 16.12 0.47 11.26
C SER A 57 16.31 0.84 12.73
N ALA A 58 15.44 0.35 13.59
CA ALA A 58 15.59 0.43 15.05
C ALA A 58 15.32 -0.95 15.66
N LEU A 59 16.05 -1.28 16.73
CA LEU A 59 15.72 -2.43 17.57
C LEU A 59 14.84 -1.96 18.71
N LEU A 60 13.62 -2.50 18.79
CA LEU A 60 12.69 -2.28 19.89
C LEU A 60 12.59 -3.58 20.71
N ASP A 61 11.98 -3.50 21.90
CA ASP A 61 11.77 -4.68 22.77
C ASP A 61 10.91 -5.77 22.10
N ILE A 62 10.14 -5.40 21.07
CA ILE A 62 9.29 -6.28 20.26
C ILE A 62 9.98 -6.83 19.00
N GLY A 63 11.24 -6.44 18.77
CA GLY A 63 12.03 -6.86 17.61
C GLY A 63 12.50 -5.71 16.73
N LYS A 64 13.06 -6.06 15.56
CA LYS A 64 13.62 -5.10 14.62
C LYS A 64 12.51 -4.45 13.80
N VAL A 65 12.39 -3.14 13.88
CA VAL A 65 11.45 -2.34 13.10
C VAL A 65 12.21 -1.59 12.01
N ARG A 66 11.61 -1.53 10.82
CA ARG A 66 12.09 -0.78 9.66
C ARG A 66 11.02 0.22 9.24
N CYS A 67 11.40 1.47 9.10
CA CYS A 67 10.50 2.56 8.72
C CYS A 67 11.10 3.35 7.55
N ALA A 68 10.26 3.75 6.60
CA ALA A 68 10.62 4.65 5.51
C ALA A 68 9.60 5.81 5.46
N PRO A 69 10.02 7.03 5.11
CA PRO A 69 9.09 8.10 4.78
C PRO A 69 8.26 7.72 3.55
N ILE A 70 6.93 7.86 3.66
CA ILE A 70 5.99 7.46 2.60
C ILE A 70 6.34 8.10 1.23
N PRO A 71 6.66 9.41 1.13
CA PRO A 71 6.97 10.02 -0.16
C PRO A 71 8.18 9.38 -0.85
N GLU A 72 9.26 9.17 -0.10
CA GLU A 72 10.50 8.59 -0.62
C GLU A 72 10.33 7.11 -0.98
N TYR A 73 9.52 6.37 -0.22
CA TYR A 73 9.22 4.98 -0.50
C TYR A 73 8.49 4.79 -1.85
N PHE A 74 7.64 5.73 -2.25
CA PHE A 74 6.96 5.69 -3.56
C PHE A 74 7.86 6.07 -4.74
N GLU A 75 9.04 6.64 -4.48
CA GLU A 75 10.04 6.96 -5.51
C GLU A 75 11.07 5.83 -5.70
N LEU A 76 11.02 4.77 -4.87
CA LEU A 76 11.83 3.56 -5.06
C LEU A 76 11.41 2.83 -6.34
N ARG A 77 12.30 2.75 -7.32
CA ARG A 77 12.09 2.11 -8.64
C ARG A 77 13.37 1.49 -9.16
#